data_AF-A0A349BVU2-F1
#
_entry.id   AF-A0A349BVU2-F1
#
_cell.length_a   1.000
_cell.length_b   1.000
_cell.length_c   1.000
_cell.angle_alpha   90.00
_cell.angle_beta   90.00
_cell.angle_gamma   90.00
#
_symmetry.space_group_name_H-M   'P 1'
#
loop_
_entity.id
_entity.type
_entity.pdbx_description
1 polymer ?
#
loop_
_entity_poly.entity_id
_entity_poly.type
_entity_poly.pdbx_seq_one_letter_code
_entity_poly.pdbx_strand_id
1 'polypeptide(L)'
;MKKLYKPFLITSLVLVYLVIAAGSVVRMTGSGMGCPDWPKCFGYFIPPTERAQLDWKPNHFYKNGQVIIVDESLRVAATDFVSSLNYEESNWKPYTKHDYAIFNPTHTWIEFINRLLGALAGLATLILLITAFG
;
A
#
# COMPACT_ATOMS: atom_id res chain seq x y z
N MET A 1 -7.47 -34.89 -3.44
CA MET A 1 -7.08 -33.47 -3.64
C MET A 1 -7.34 -32.94 -5.06
N LYS A 2 -7.44 -33.79 -6.10
CA LYS A 2 -7.81 -33.40 -7.49
C LYS A 2 -9.09 -32.56 -7.67
N LYS A 3 -10.09 -32.66 -6.78
CA LYS A 3 -11.31 -31.81 -6.83
C LYS A 3 -11.02 -30.33 -6.48
N LEU A 4 -9.99 -30.08 -5.66
CA LEU A 4 -9.62 -28.74 -5.20
C LEU A 4 -8.64 -28.04 -6.17
N TYR A 5 -7.89 -28.81 -6.96
CA TYR A 5 -6.97 -28.28 -7.98
C TYR A 5 -7.67 -27.42 -9.05
N LYS A 6 -8.78 -27.92 -9.62
CA LYS A 6 -9.51 -27.21 -10.70
C LYS A 6 -9.97 -25.79 -10.32
N PRO A 7 -10.64 -25.55 -9.17
CA PRO A 7 -11.03 -24.20 -8.80
C PRO A 7 -9.82 -23.29 -8.55
N PHE A 8 -8.75 -23.77 -7.91
CA PHE A 8 -7.53 -22.95 -7.72
C PHE A 8 -6.81 -22.63 -9.03
N LEU A 9 -6.82 -23.55 -10.00
CA LEU A 9 -6.28 -23.29 -11.34
C LEU A 9 -7.04 -22.16 -12.03
N ILE A 10 -8.37 -22.21 -12.03
CA ILE A 10 -9.23 -21.17 -12.62
C ILE A 10 -9.02 -19.84 -11.89
N THR A 11 -9.02 -19.84 -10.55
CA THR A 11 -8.80 -18.65 -9.74
C THR A 11 -7.44 -18.01 -10.02
N SER A 12 -6.36 -18.80 -10.05
CA SER A 12 -5.02 -18.29 -10.39
C SER A 12 -4.97 -17.71 -11.80
N LEU A 13 -5.59 -18.37 -12.79
CA LEU A 13 -5.65 -17.86 -14.16
C LEU A 13 -6.37 -16.50 -14.22
N VAL A 14 -7.53 -16.40 -13.60
CA VAL A 14 -8.31 -15.14 -13.53
C VAL A 14 -7.50 -14.05 -12.83
N LEU A 15 -6.88 -14.34 -11.69
CA LEU A 15 -6.07 -13.38 -10.95
C LEU A 15 -4.86 -12.89 -11.77
N VAL A 16 -4.18 -13.77 -12.51
CA VAL A 16 -3.07 -13.37 -13.39
C VAL A 16 -3.55 -12.40 -14.47
N TYR A 17 -4.69 -12.65 -15.12
CA TYR A 17 -5.24 -11.70 -16.09
C TYR A 17 -5.64 -10.36 -15.45
N LEU A 18 -6.18 -10.39 -14.23
CA LEU A 18 -6.48 -9.16 -13.48
C LEU A 18 -5.20 -8.38 -13.13
N VAL A 19 -4.12 -9.05 -12.75
CA VAL A 19 -2.81 -8.42 -12.51
C VAL A 19 -2.25 -7.80 -13.78
N ILE A 20 -2.35 -8.47 -14.92
CA ILE A 20 -1.92 -7.93 -16.22
C ILE A 20 -2.70 -6.65 -16.55
N ALA A 21 -4.02 -6.67 -16.38
CA ALA A 21 -4.87 -5.51 -16.61
C ALA A 21 -4.60 -4.37 -15.62
N ALA A 22 -4.43 -4.67 -14.33
CA ALA A 22 -4.12 -3.65 -13.32
C ALA A 22 -2.73 -3.03 -13.57
N GLY A 23 -1.73 -3.84 -13.93
CA GLY A 23 -0.40 -3.38 -14.27
C GLY A 23 -0.37 -2.50 -15.52
N SER A 24 -1.19 -2.81 -16.53
CA SER A 24 -1.33 -1.97 -17.72
C SER A 24 -1.96 -0.61 -17.40
N VAL A 25 -2.99 -0.58 -16.54
CA VAL A 25 -3.58 0.66 -16.03
C VAL A 25 -2.53 1.49 -15.29
N VAL A 26 -1.80 0.90 -14.33
CA VAL A 26 -0.72 1.57 -13.58
C VAL A 26 0.30 2.22 -14.53
N ARG A 27 0.70 1.50 -15.59
CA ARG A 27 1.66 2.00 -16.57
C ARG A 27 1.10 3.16 -17.40
N MET A 28 -0.16 3.05 -17.82
CA MET A 28 -0.80 4.05 -18.67
C MET A 28 -1.17 5.33 -17.91
N THR A 29 -1.51 5.23 -16.63
CA THR A 29 -1.82 6.38 -15.76
C THR A 29 -0.58 6.97 -15.07
N GLY A 30 0.59 6.34 -15.19
CA GLY A 30 1.80 6.75 -14.47
C GLY A 30 1.66 6.61 -12.95
N SER A 31 0.82 5.69 -12.47
CA SER A 31 0.52 5.52 -11.04
C SER A 31 1.49 4.62 -10.30
N GLY A 32 2.58 4.15 -10.91
CA GLY A 32 3.54 3.21 -10.29
C GLY A 32 4.35 3.77 -9.11
N MET A 33 4.04 4.99 -8.68
CA MET A 33 4.61 5.72 -7.56
C MET A 33 3.51 6.36 -6.69
N GLY A 34 2.26 5.90 -6.79
CA GLY A 34 1.16 6.39 -5.98
C GLY A 34 1.19 5.89 -4.53
N CYS A 35 1.79 4.71 -4.28
CA CYS A 35 1.84 4.08 -2.97
C CYS A 35 3.29 3.69 -2.61
N PRO A 36 3.90 4.33 -1.60
CA PRO A 36 5.33 4.15 -1.33
C PRO A 36 5.66 2.80 -0.68
N ASP A 37 4.71 2.19 0.03
CA ASP A 37 4.92 0.95 0.78
C ASP A 37 3.91 -0.15 0.43
N TRP A 38 4.18 -1.37 0.90
CA TRP A 38 3.25 -2.49 0.94
C TRP A 38 3.65 -3.39 2.12
N PRO A 39 2.73 -4.01 2.88
CA PRO A 39 1.26 -4.08 2.72
C PRO A 39 0.48 -2.86 3.20
N LYS A 40 1.15 -1.92 3.88
CA LYS A 40 0.58 -0.63 4.25
C LYS A 40 0.94 0.41 3.19
N CYS A 41 0.05 1.38 2.98
CA CYS A 41 0.31 2.57 2.17
C CYS A 41 0.37 3.78 3.08
N PHE A 42 1.47 4.53 3.09
CA PHE A 42 1.69 5.64 4.04
C PHE A 42 1.54 5.24 5.53
N GLY A 43 1.82 3.97 5.86
CA GLY A 43 1.63 3.44 7.21
C GLY A 43 0.18 3.03 7.56
N TYR A 44 -0.77 3.17 6.63
CA TYR A 44 -2.16 2.75 6.78
C TYR A 44 -2.44 1.46 6.01
N PHE A 45 -3.27 0.57 6.55
CA PHE A 45 -3.71 -0.65 5.83
C PHE A 45 -4.72 -0.35 4.73
N ILE A 46 -5.54 0.68 4.94
CA ILE A 46 -6.45 1.23 3.94
C ILE A 46 -5.80 2.53 3.48
N PRO A 47 -5.47 2.67 2.18
CA PRO A 47 -4.84 3.88 1.70
C PRO A 47 -5.69 5.13 2.00
N PRO A 48 -5.05 6.27 2.29
CA PRO A 48 -5.76 7.52 2.48
C PRO A 48 -6.55 7.90 1.22
N THR A 49 -7.71 8.51 1.42
CA THR A 49 -8.58 8.99 0.33
C THR A 49 -8.44 10.48 0.06
N GLU A 50 -7.79 11.21 0.97
CA GLU A 50 -7.64 12.66 0.90
C GLU A 50 -6.30 13.10 1.52
N ARG A 51 -5.79 14.26 1.07
CA ARG A 51 -4.52 14.81 1.56
C ARG A 51 -4.56 15.12 3.06
N ALA A 52 -5.70 15.60 3.56
CA ALA A 52 -5.92 15.92 4.97
C ALA A 52 -5.73 14.74 5.95
N GLN A 53 -5.66 13.49 5.46
CA GLN A 53 -5.32 12.33 6.30
C GLN A 53 -3.80 12.15 6.48
N LEU A 54 -3.00 12.73 5.59
CA LEU A 54 -1.54 12.75 5.65
C LEU A 54 -0.99 14.04 6.24
N ASP A 55 -1.82 15.07 6.40
CA ASP A 55 -1.40 16.29 7.08
C ASP A 55 -1.21 16.05 8.59
N TRP A 56 -0.26 16.76 9.19
CA TRP A 56 -0.07 16.73 10.63
C TRP A 56 -1.28 17.34 11.35
N LYS A 57 -1.69 16.72 12.48
CA LYS A 57 -2.82 17.15 13.31
C LYS A 57 -2.39 17.25 14.77
N PRO A 58 -2.76 18.31 15.49
CA PRO A 58 -2.52 18.42 16.93
C PRO A 58 -3.46 17.50 17.71
N ASN A 59 -3.05 17.07 18.92
CA ASN A 59 -3.83 16.20 19.81
C ASN A 59 -4.34 14.91 19.13
N HIS A 60 -3.57 14.39 18.18
CA HIS A 60 -3.92 13.20 17.41
C HIS A 60 -2.98 12.06 17.76
N PHE A 61 -3.53 10.85 17.88
CA PHE A 61 -2.73 9.66 18.13
C PHE A 61 -2.11 9.13 16.84
N TYR A 62 -0.79 9.08 16.79
CA TYR A 62 0.00 8.53 15.70
C TYR A 62 0.57 7.18 16.10
N LYS A 63 0.43 6.19 15.22
CA LYS A 63 1.07 4.87 15.38
C LYS A 63 2.45 4.87 14.73
N ASN A 64 3.35 4.07 15.27
CA ASN A 64 4.65 3.80 14.69
C ASN A 64 4.51 3.39 13.21
N GLY A 65 5.29 4.07 12.36
CA GLY A 65 5.29 3.84 10.92
C GLY A 65 4.21 4.61 10.15
N GLN A 66 3.36 5.39 10.81
CA GLN A 66 2.39 6.28 10.15
C GLN A 66 3.14 7.44 9.49
N VAL A 67 2.80 7.71 8.23
CA VAL A 67 3.46 8.73 7.43
C VAL A 67 2.59 9.98 7.37
N ILE A 68 3.24 11.13 7.49
CA ILE A 68 2.66 12.45 7.28
C ILE A 68 3.48 13.25 6.27
N ILE A 69 2.89 14.32 5.74
CA ILE A 69 3.56 15.29 4.88
C ILE A 69 3.73 16.60 5.67
N VAL A 70 4.97 17.07 5.78
CA VAL A 70 5.32 18.37 6.39
C VAL A 70 6.37 19.03 5.50
N ASP A 71 6.15 20.29 5.12
CA ASP A 71 7.04 21.07 4.26
C ASP A 71 7.48 20.33 2.98
N GLU A 72 6.51 19.71 2.29
CA GLU A 72 6.77 18.92 1.08
C GLU A 72 7.71 17.72 1.27
N SER A 73 7.92 17.29 2.52
CA SER A 73 8.70 16.10 2.87
C SER A 73 7.85 15.05 3.57
N LEU A 74 8.11 13.77 3.29
CA LEU A 74 7.48 12.66 3.99
C LEU A 74 8.20 12.42 5.33
N ARG A 75 7.43 12.38 6.40
CA ARG A 75 7.90 12.10 7.76
C ARG A 75 7.17 10.89 8.31
N VAL A 76 7.88 10.03 9.03
CA VAL A 76 7.32 8.80 9.61
C VAL A 76 7.41 8.82 11.12
N ALA A 77 6.32 8.46 11.79
CA ALA A 77 6.24 8.38 13.24
C ALA A 77 7.25 7.35 13.76
N ALA A 78 8.16 7.78 14.65
CA ALA A 78 9.22 6.93 15.20
C ALA A 78 8.69 5.87 16.17
N THR A 79 7.66 6.21 16.93
CA THR A 79 7.01 5.40 17.96
C THR A 79 5.50 5.71 17.98
N ASP A 80 4.76 5.03 18.86
CA ASP A 80 3.37 5.38 19.14
C ASP A 80 3.34 6.60 20.09
N PHE A 81 2.62 7.66 19.73
CA PHE A 81 2.50 8.86 20.58
C PHE A 81 1.24 9.67 20.27
N VAL A 82 0.89 10.59 21.18
CA VAL A 82 -0.14 11.62 20.94
C VAL A 82 0.57 12.92 20.65
N SER A 83 0.26 13.56 19.52
CA SER A 83 0.86 14.85 19.15
C SER A 83 0.45 15.96 20.12
N SER A 84 1.38 16.87 20.42
CA SER A 84 1.11 18.07 21.19
C SER A 84 0.41 19.14 20.33
N LEU A 85 0.26 20.35 20.86
CA LEU A 85 -0.33 21.48 20.12
C LEU A 85 0.54 21.98 18.96
N ASN A 86 1.84 21.70 19.00
CA ASN A 86 2.82 22.12 18.00
C ASN A 86 3.54 20.92 17.40
N TYR A 87 4.08 21.10 16.20
CA TYR A 87 4.89 20.07 15.55
C TYR A 87 6.24 19.91 16.26
N GLU A 88 6.53 18.71 16.74
CA GLU A 88 7.78 18.34 17.40
C GLU A 88 8.56 17.35 16.55
N GLU A 89 9.67 17.79 15.93
CA GLU A 89 10.45 16.97 15.00
C GLU A 89 11.06 15.70 15.64
N SER A 90 11.30 15.71 16.96
CA SER A 90 11.84 14.57 17.71
C SER A 90 11.00 13.29 17.61
N ASN A 91 9.69 13.43 17.38
CA ASN A 91 8.78 12.30 17.25
C ASN A 91 8.79 11.67 15.84
N TRP A 92 9.51 12.28 14.90
CA TRP A 92 9.48 11.94 13.48
C TRP A 92 10.85 11.58 12.95
N LYS A 93 10.89 10.64 12.01
CA LYS A 93 12.06 10.31 11.22
C LYS A 93 11.83 10.71 9.76
N PRO A 94 12.87 11.11 9.01
CA PRO A 94 12.75 11.31 7.58
C PRO A 94 12.36 9.98 6.92
N TYR A 95 11.39 10.02 6.02
CA TYR A 95 11.01 8.86 5.23
C TYR A 95 11.88 8.80 3.96
N THR A 96 12.89 7.94 3.95
CA THR A 96 13.94 7.92 2.90
C THR A 96 13.67 6.94 1.76
N LYS A 97 12.55 6.22 1.77
CA LYS A 97 12.23 5.25 0.71
C LYS A 97 11.75 5.92 -0.58
N HIS A 98 11.16 7.12 -0.46
CA HIS A 98 10.62 7.87 -1.58
C HIS A 98 10.74 9.38 -1.34
N ASP A 99 11.12 10.11 -2.39
CA ASP A 99 11.50 11.52 -2.28
C ASP A 99 10.39 12.51 -2.71
N TYR A 100 9.22 12.02 -3.13
CA TYR A 100 8.12 12.87 -3.59
C TYR A 100 6.98 12.92 -2.55
N ALA A 101 6.58 14.12 -2.11
CA ALA A 101 5.45 14.33 -1.19
C ALA A 101 4.13 14.70 -1.90
N ILE A 102 4.05 14.47 -3.20
CA ILE A 102 2.84 14.76 -3.98
C ILE A 102 1.85 13.61 -3.81
N PHE A 103 0.98 13.73 -2.82
CA PHE A 103 -0.13 12.81 -2.64
C PHE A 103 -1.24 13.03 -3.68
N ASN A 104 -1.67 11.95 -4.33
CA ASN A 104 -2.84 11.88 -5.20
C ASN A 104 -3.64 10.59 -4.92
N PRO A 105 -4.89 10.68 -4.43
CA PRO A 105 -5.70 9.51 -4.07
C PRO A 105 -5.85 8.51 -5.22
N THR A 106 -6.10 8.99 -6.43
CA THR A 106 -6.34 8.13 -7.59
C THR A 106 -5.11 7.29 -7.91
N HIS A 107 -3.92 7.91 -7.95
CA HIS A 107 -2.68 7.18 -8.21
C HIS A 107 -2.39 6.20 -7.07
N THR A 108 -2.59 6.61 -5.82
CA THR A 108 -2.39 5.75 -4.64
C THR A 108 -3.26 4.50 -4.69
N TRP A 109 -4.55 4.64 -4.98
CA TRP A 109 -5.48 3.51 -5.03
C TRP A 109 -5.23 2.59 -6.24
N ILE A 110 -4.91 3.15 -7.41
CA ILE A 110 -4.55 2.36 -8.59
C ILE A 110 -3.35 1.45 -8.29
N GLU A 111 -2.30 1.99 -7.67
CA GLU A 111 -1.13 1.19 -7.33
C GLU A 111 -1.41 0.18 -6.23
N PHE A 112 -2.13 0.58 -5.18
CA PHE A 112 -2.47 -0.31 -4.07
C PHE A 112 -3.27 -1.53 -4.54
N ILE A 113 -4.28 -1.32 -5.41
CA ILE A 113 -5.08 -2.41 -5.99
C ILE A 113 -4.20 -3.34 -6.83
N ASN A 114 -3.29 -2.79 -7.65
CA ASN A 114 -2.36 -3.61 -8.43
C ASN A 114 -1.46 -4.48 -7.52
N ARG A 115 -0.89 -3.89 -6.45
CA ARG A 115 -0.07 -4.63 -5.47
C ARG A 115 -0.90 -5.70 -4.73
N LEU A 116 -2.16 -5.41 -4.38
CA LEU A 116 -3.08 -6.36 -3.76
C LEU A 116 -3.39 -7.55 -4.67
N LEU A 117 -3.74 -7.30 -5.92
CA LEU A 117 -4.01 -8.34 -6.91
C LEU A 117 -2.77 -9.22 -7.13
N GLY A 118 -1.58 -8.61 -7.17
CA GLY A 118 -0.31 -9.34 -7.25
C GLY A 118 -0.09 -10.29 -6.07
N ALA A 119 -0.34 -9.82 -4.84
CA ALA A 119 -0.23 -10.65 -3.64
C ALA A 119 -1.24 -11.80 -3.64
N LEU A 120 -2.50 -11.53 -4.02
CA LEU A 120 -3.55 -12.55 -4.13
C LEU A 120 -3.23 -13.59 -5.22
N ALA A 121 -2.74 -13.15 -6.38
CA ALA A 121 -2.31 -14.03 -7.46
C ALA A 121 -1.15 -14.94 -7.03
N GLY A 122 -0.17 -14.38 -6.31
CA GLY A 122 0.94 -15.15 -5.74
C GLY A 122 0.47 -16.21 -4.74
N LEU A 123 -0.41 -15.85 -3.81
CA LEU A 123 -0.97 -16.79 -2.84
C LEU A 123 -1.79 -17.89 -3.52
N ALA A 124 -2.64 -17.55 -4.49
CA ALA A 124 -3.41 -18.51 -5.26
C ALA A 124 -2.51 -19.48 -6.03
N THR A 125 -1.41 -18.98 -6.61
CA THR A 125 -0.42 -19.80 -7.32
C THR A 125 0.34 -20.74 -6.36
N LEU A 126 0.67 -20.29 -5.15
CA LEU A 126 1.30 -21.13 -4.13
C LEU A 126 0.35 -22.25 -3.68
N ILE A 127 -0.93 -21.95 -3.45
CA ILE A 127 -1.93 -22.96 -3.11
C ILE A 127 -2.12 -23.93 -4.27
N LEU A 128 -2.17 -23.43 -5.51
CA LEU A 128 -2.24 -24.27 -6.71
C LEU A 128 -1.07 -25.26 -6.76
N LEU A 129 0.15 -24.78 -6.51
CA LEU A 129 1.35 -25.63 -6.47
C LEU A 129 1.21 -26.74 -5.43
N ILE A 130 0.81 -26.42 -4.20
CA ILE A 130 0.60 -27.40 -3.13
C ILE A 130 -0.46 -28.43 -3.53
N THR A 131 -1.58 -27.99 -4.10
CA THR A 131 -2.66 -28.89 -4.53
C THR A 131 -2.34 -29.72 -5.78
N ALA A 132 -1.27 -29.39 -6.50
CA ALA A 132 -0.83 -30.15 -7.67
C ALA A 132 -0.06 -31.43 -7.28
N PHE A 133 0.63 -31.41 -6.14
CA PHE A 133 1.41 -32.55 -5.64
C PHE A 133 0.67 -33.44 -4.62
N GLY A 134 -0.51 -33.01 -4.15
CA GLY A 134 -1.40 -33.78 -3.30
C GLY A 134 -2.57 -34.39 -4.06
#